data_AF-A0A1B6HI33-F1
#
_entry.id   AF-A0A1B6HI33-F1
#
_cell.length_a   1.000
_cell.length_b   1.000
_cell.length_c   1.000
_cell.angle_alpha   90.00
_cell.angle_beta   90.00
_cell.angle_gamma   90.00
#
_symmetry.space_group_name_H-M   'P 1'
#
loop_
_entity.id
_entity.type
_entity.pdbx_description
1 polymer ?
#
loop_
_entity_poly.entity_id
_entity_poly.type
_entity_poly.pdbx_seq_one_letter_code
_entity_poly.pdbx_strand_id
1 'polypeptide(L)'
;MHQKRMKDLADEYQELLINTANEGIRKQLDPRGKAVSILENNIHKVEMNMMEAEHMRKKYRAIRASLLDDSVLFESTLKKLEQNIMKQDTEIKYLQAINRDALDLRDSTKGMLLRQEVMVMNAGKSRERQLMELKMRVDERKAELERLERRIFPTGRPLLHQDTVTSTDMTHPPSDETSQTVENLEKAFTTLKEATGVTDTKDVLQRFLSQIETRKRLTFLKNTTEQEKKQLEVRKDMMLAELEAFKFAQVKDKEQNEEEVEKLKIAIQNEIDKKEKLDEESAHIREQILQIKARLLTMCSMLQ
;
A
#
# COMPACT_ATOMS: atom_id res chain seq x y z
N MET A 1 -98.66 -81.99 -1.93
CA MET A 1 -97.67 -81.79 -3.02
C MET A 1 -96.83 -80.53 -2.79
N HIS A 2 -97.42 -79.35 -2.57
CA HIS A 2 -96.65 -78.10 -2.36
C HIS A 2 -95.77 -78.07 -1.10
N GLN A 3 -96.23 -78.66 0.01
CA GLN A 3 -95.48 -78.61 1.28
C GLN A 3 -94.18 -79.44 1.24
N LYS A 4 -94.14 -80.51 0.43
CA LYS A 4 -92.94 -81.32 0.22
C LYS A 4 -91.91 -80.55 -0.63
N ARG A 5 -92.37 -79.92 -1.72
CA ARG A 5 -91.53 -79.08 -2.60
C ARG A 5 -90.92 -77.89 -1.86
N MET A 6 -91.66 -77.24 -0.96
CA MET A 6 -91.15 -76.14 -0.14
C MET A 6 -90.10 -76.60 0.87
N LYS A 7 -90.26 -77.81 1.42
CA LYS A 7 -89.27 -78.41 2.31
C LYS A 7 -87.99 -78.77 1.53
N ASP A 8 -88.14 -79.41 0.37
CA ASP A 8 -87.00 -79.78 -0.48
C ASP A 8 -86.20 -78.53 -0.92
N LEU A 9 -86.88 -77.42 -1.25
CA LEU A 9 -86.23 -76.16 -1.63
C LEU A 9 -85.56 -75.45 -0.45
N ALA A 10 -86.16 -75.54 0.75
CA ALA A 10 -85.56 -75.01 1.97
C ALA A 10 -84.31 -75.83 2.35
N ASP A 11 -84.37 -77.15 2.19
CA ASP A 11 -83.24 -78.06 2.44
C ASP A 11 -82.11 -77.79 1.42
N GLU A 12 -82.40 -77.62 0.13
CA GLU A 12 -81.41 -77.20 -0.90
C GLU A 12 -80.80 -75.83 -0.60
N TYR A 13 -81.61 -74.84 -0.21
CA TYR A 13 -81.12 -73.50 0.14
C TYR A 13 -80.22 -73.53 1.38
N GLN A 14 -80.58 -74.35 2.37
CA GLN A 14 -79.78 -74.53 3.58
C GLN A 14 -78.47 -75.26 3.27
N GLU A 15 -78.48 -76.24 2.37
CA GLU A 15 -77.27 -76.92 1.88
C GLU A 15 -76.36 -75.97 1.09
N LEU A 16 -76.92 -75.09 0.26
CA LEU A 16 -76.18 -74.04 -0.46
C LEU A 16 -75.54 -73.01 0.48
N LEU A 17 -76.25 -72.59 1.53
CA LEU A 17 -75.73 -71.72 2.58
C LEU A 17 -74.57 -72.37 3.35
N ILE A 18 -74.70 -73.66 3.69
CA ILE A 18 -73.65 -74.41 4.36
C ILE A 18 -72.43 -74.58 3.45
N ASN A 19 -72.64 -74.87 2.16
CA ASN A 19 -71.55 -75.04 1.19
C ASN A 19 -70.80 -73.73 0.91
N THR A 20 -71.51 -72.61 0.79
CA THR A 20 -70.89 -71.29 0.62
C THR A 20 -70.13 -70.83 1.87
N ALA A 21 -70.67 -71.08 3.06
CA ALA A 21 -69.94 -70.87 4.31
C ALA A 21 -68.67 -71.74 4.40
N ASN A 22 -68.78 -73.02 4.01
CA ASN A 22 -67.67 -73.97 4.00
C ASN A 22 -66.61 -73.65 2.93
N GLU A 23 -66.96 -73.07 1.79
CA GLU A 23 -65.98 -72.58 0.80
C GLU A 23 -65.16 -71.40 1.32
N GLY A 24 -65.78 -70.46 2.03
CA GLY A 24 -65.06 -69.37 2.70
C GLY A 24 -64.08 -69.89 3.75
N ILE A 25 -64.50 -70.89 4.53
CA ILE A 25 -63.68 -71.57 5.53
C ILE A 25 -62.55 -72.38 4.87
N ARG A 26 -62.80 -73.08 3.75
CA ARG A 26 -61.79 -73.81 2.97
C ARG A 26 -60.74 -72.88 2.36
N LYS A 27 -61.14 -71.72 1.84
CA LYS A 27 -60.20 -70.68 1.36
C LYS A 27 -59.35 -70.10 2.50
N GLN A 28 -59.93 -69.97 3.71
CA GLN A 28 -59.17 -69.58 4.91
C GLN A 28 -58.27 -70.69 5.46
N LEU A 29 -58.60 -71.97 5.23
CA LEU A 29 -57.81 -73.12 5.66
C LEU A 29 -56.79 -73.57 4.61
N ASP A 30 -56.82 -73.04 3.39
CA ASP A 30 -55.87 -73.38 2.34
C ASP A 30 -54.44 -72.96 2.76
N PRO A 31 -53.56 -73.93 3.08
CA PRO A 31 -52.20 -73.62 3.54
C PRO A 31 -51.40 -72.86 2.47
N ARG A 32 -51.77 -72.98 1.18
CA ARG A 32 -51.13 -72.22 0.09
C ARG A 32 -51.51 -70.75 0.14
N GLY A 33 -52.77 -70.41 0.41
CA GLY A 33 -53.23 -69.02 0.53
C GLY A 33 -52.55 -68.28 1.70
N LYS A 34 -52.40 -68.96 2.84
CA LYS A 34 -51.64 -68.40 3.99
C LYS A 34 -50.16 -68.20 3.66
N ALA A 35 -49.54 -69.15 2.98
CA ALA A 35 -48.14 -69.03 2.56
C ALA A 35 -47.94 -67.84 1.60
N VAL A 36 -48.85 -67.65 0.65
CA VAL A 36 -48.83 -66.49 -0.27
C VAL A 36 -48.95 -65.18 0.50
N SER A 37 -49.91 -65.05 1.42
CA SER A 37 -50.08 -63.82 2.22
C SER A 37 -48.86 -63.51 3.11
N ILE A 38 -48.20 -64.52 3.68
CA ILE A 38 -46.96 -64.33 4.45
C ILE A 38 -45.83 -63.85 3.54
N LEU A 39 -45.70 -64.42 2.33
CA LEU A 39 -44.69 -64.01 1.36
C LEU A 39 -44.94 -62.57 0.88
N GLU A 40 -46.19 -62.19 0.61
CA GLU A 40 -46.56 -60.81 0.24
C GLU A 40 -46.20 -59.80 1.34
N ASN A 41 -46.52 -60.10 2.60
CA ASN A 41 -46.15 -59.26 3.74
C ASN A 41 -44.62 -59.13 3.89
N ASN A 42 -43.89 -60.22 3.66
CA ASN A 42 -42.42 -60.20 3.69
C ASN A 42 -41.85 -59.38 2.54
N ILE A 43 -42.42 -59.48 1.33
CA ILE A 43 -42.02 -58.66 0.18
C ILE A 43 -42.23 -57.18 0.51
N HIS A 44 -43.41 -56.79 0.97
CA HIS A 44 -43.68 -55.40 1.34
C HIS A 44 -42.76 -54.88 2.43
N LYS A 45 -42.43 -55.72 3.43
CA LYS A 45 -41.45 -55.35 4.46
C LYS A 45 -40.06 -55.12 3.88
N VAL A 46 -39.61 -55.97 2.96
CA VAL A 46 -38.33 -55.80 2.26
C VAL A 46 -38.35 -54.55 1.37
N GLU A 47 -39.45 -54.29 0.68
CA GLU A 47 -39.62 -53.08 -0.14
C GLU A 47 -39.54 -51.80 0.69
N MET A 48 -40.24 -51.74 1.84
CA MET A 48 -40.14 -50.59 2.76
C MET A 48 -38.71 -50.40 3.27
N ASN A 49 -38.06 -51.48 3.72
CA ASN A 49 -36.67 -51.42 4.18
C ASN A 49 -35.72 -50.95 3.07
N MET A 50 -35.94 -51.39 1.82
CA MET A 50 -35.15 -50.97 0.67
C MET A 50 -35.34 -49.48 0.38
N MET A 51 -36.58 -48.98 0.47
CA MET A 51 -36.90 -47.57 0.29
C MET A 51 -36.26 -46.70 1.38
N GLU A 52 -36.30 -47.14 2.64
CA GLU A 52 -35.63 -46.46 3.76
C GLU A 52 -34.11 -46.44 3.58
N ALA A 53 -33.50 -47.57 3.20
CA ALA A 53 -32.08 -47.66 2.91
C ALA A 53 -31.67 -46.74 1.75
N GLU A 54 -32.49 -46.65 0.71
CA GLU A 54 -32.25 -45.75 -0.41
C GLU A 54 -32.34 -44.28 0.02
N HIS A 55 -33.33 -43.92 0.85
CA HIS A 55 -33.48 -42.59 1.40
C HIS A 55 -32.28 -42.20 2.30
N MET A 56 -31.83 -43.10 3.17
CA MET A 56 -30.60 -42.89 3.94
C MET A 56 -29.39 -42.71 3.02
N ARG A 57 -29.24 -43.56 1.99
CA ARG A 57 -28.15 -43.44 1.01
C ARG A 57 -28.16 -42.08 0.31
N LYS A 58 -29.33 -41.59 -0.09
CA LYS A 58 -29.49 -40.26 -0.70
C LYS A 58 -29.05 -39.15 0.27
N LYS A 59 -29.47 -39.21 1.54
CA LYS A 59 -29.04 -38.26 2.58
C LYS A 59 -27.53 -38.26 2.79
N TYR A 60 -26.91 -39.42 2.96
CA TYR A 60 -25.46 -39.50 3.14
C TYR A 60 -24.68 -39.01 1.92
N ARG A 61 -25.19 -39.24 0.70
CA ARG A 61 -24.59 -38.67 -0.51
C ARG A 61 -24.67 -37.15 -0.54
N ALA A 62 -25.81 -36.57 -0.16
CA ALA A 62 -25.97 -35.13 -0.08
C ALA A 62 -25.02 -34.51 0.98
N ILE A 63 -24.93 -35.12 2.17
CA ILE A 63 -24.01 -34.69 3.22
C ILE A 63 -22.55 -34.76 2.71
N ARG A 64 -22.15 -35.87 2.08
CA ARG A 64 -20.80 -36.03 1.54
C ARG A 64 -20.49 -34.98 0.46
N ALA A 65 -21.44 -34.68 -0.42
CA ALA A 65 -21.26 -33.65 -1.44
C ALA A 65 -21.04 -32.27 -0.79
N SER A 66 -21.88 -31.89 0.18
CA SER A 66 -21.73 -30.63 0.93
C SER A 66 -20.37 -30.53 1.63
N LEU A 67 -19.91 -31.61 2.28
CA LEU A 67 -18.62 -31.61 2.96
C LEU A 67 -17.43 -31.49 1.99
N LEU A 68 -17.55 -32.03 0.78
CA LEU A 68 -16.52 -31.87 -0.25
C LEU A 68 -16.49 -30.44 -0.78
N ASP A 69 -17.65 -29.85 -1.02
CA ASP A 69 -17.76 -28.45 -1.46
C ASP A 69 -17.18 -27.50 -0.40
N ASP A 70 -17.54 -27.71 0.88
CA ASP A 70 -17.01 -26.95 2.01
C ASP A 70 -15.48 -27.10 2.12
N SER A 71 -14.95 -28.31 1.93
CA SER A 71 -13.50 -28.57 1.97
C SER A 71 -12.75 -27.74 0.92
N VAL A 72 -13.25 -27.66 -0.30
CA VAL A 72 -12.64 -26.86 -1.38
C VAL A 72 -12.70 -25.37 -1.04
N LEU A 73 -13.82 -24.92 -0.48
CA LEU A 73 -14.05 -23.54 -0.10
C LEU A 73 -13.12 -23.11 1.05
N PHE A 74 -12.94 -23.97 2.06
CA PHE A 74 -11.98 -23.76 3.14
C PHE A 74 -10.54 -23.71 2.65
N GLU A 75 -10.13 -24.61 1.75
CA GLU A 75 -8.78 -24.60 1.20
C GLU A 75 -8.48 -23.31 0.43
N SER A 76 -9.43 -22.85 -0.40
CA SER A 76 -9.30 -21.58 -1.14
C SER A 76 -9.21 -20.38 -0.20
N THR A 77 -10.05 -20.36 0.84
CA THR A 77 -10.08 -19.26 1.82
C THR A 77 -8.80 -19.23 2.66
N LEU A 78 -8.29 -20.41 3.05
CA LEU A 78 -7.05 -20.52 3.81
C LEU A 78 -5.86 -20.00 3.00
N LYS A 79 -5.71 -20.42 1.74
CA LYS A 79 -4.66 -19.92 0.84
C LYS A 79 -4.70 -18.41 0.67
N LYS A 80 -5.88 -17.82 0.54
CA LYS A 80 -6.04 -16.35 0.47
C LYS A 80 -5.60 -15.67 1.76
N LEU A 81 -5.96 -16.23 2.90
CA LEU A 81 -5.59 -15.70 4.21
C LEU A 81 -4.07 -15.77 4.42
N GLU A 82 -3.44 -16.90 4.09
CA GLU A 82 -1.99 -17.08 4.13
C GLU A 82 -1.26 -16.06 3.25
N GLN A 83 -1.72 -15.86 2.01
CA GLN A 83 -1.16 -14.84 1.12
C GLN A 83 -1.30 -13.42 1.69
N ASN A 84 -2.43 -13.11 2.32
CA ASN A 84 -2.65 -11.81 2.94
C ASN A 84 -1.74 -11.62 4.16
N ILE A 85 -1.55 -12.64 4.99
CA ILE A 85 -0.62 -12.62 6.11
C ILE A 85 0.81 -12.38 5.61
N MET A 86 1.25 -13.07 4.56
CA MET A 86 2.57 -12.86 3.98
C MET A 86 2.75 -11.43 3.46
N LYS A 87 1.76 -10.88 2.77
CA LYS A 87 1.80 -9.48 2.30
C LYS A 87 1.87 -8.49 3.46
N GLN A 88 1.08 -8.71 4.50
CA GLN A 88 1.10 -7.85 5.70
C GLN A 88 2.42 -7.94 6.45
N ASP A 89 3.01 -9.13 6.58
CA ASP A 89 4.33 -9.30 7.20
C ASP A 89 5.42 -8.56 6.41
N THR A 90 5.40 -8.60 5.08
CA THR A 90 6.33 -7.83 4.25
C THR A 90 6.15 -6.32 4.42
N GLU A 91 4.91 -5.84 4.49
CA GLU A 91 4.61 -4.42 4.70
C GLU A 91 5.06 -3.95 6.09
N ILE A 92 4.81 -4.75 7.13
CA ILE A 92 5.25 -4.45 8.50
C ILE A 92 6.77 -4.33 8.54
N LYS A 93 7.50 -5.27 7.94
CA LYS A 93 8.98 -5.23 7.88
C LYS A 93 9.47 -3.98 7.17
N TYR A 94 8.84 -3.59 6.07
CA TYR A 94 9.16 -2.37 5.33
C TYR A 94 8.93 -1.11 6.18
N LEU A 95 7.76 -0.99 6.83
CA LEU A 95 7.43 0.14 7.70
C LEU A 95 8.35 0.22 8.92
N GLN A 96 8.74 -0.92 9.49
CA GLN A 96 9.72 -0.97 10.58
C GLN A 96 11.10 -0.45 10.15
N ALA A 97 11.54 -0.78 8.93
CA ALA A 97 12.80 -0.27 8.39
C ALA A 97 12.75 1.26 8.22
N ILE A 98 11.68 1.79 7.61
CA ILE A 98 11.49 3.24 7.47
C ILE A 98 11.46 3.94 8.83
N ASN A 99 10.74 3.37 9.80
CA ASN A 99 10.66 3.95 11.14
C ASN A 99 12.04 4.03 11.80
N ARG A 100 12.83 2.97 11.68
CA ARG A 100 14.21 2.95 12.16
C ARG A 100 15.06 4.05 11.51
N ASP A 101 15.01 4.16 10.19
CA ASP A 101 15.74 5.20 9.46
C ASP A 101 15.31 6.62 9.89
N ALA A 102 14.01 6.82 10.12
CA ALA A 102 13.47 8.09 10.60
C ALA A 102 13.92 8.42 12.03
N LEU A 103 13.98 7.42 12.92
CA LEU A 103 14.49 7.58 14.29
C LEU A 103 15.98 7.92 14.28
N ASP A 104 16.77 7.21 13.48
CA ASP A 104 18.21 7.45 13.34
C ASP A 104 18.48 8.87 12.80
N LEU A 105 17.69 9.32 11.81
CA LEU A 105 17.78 10.68 11.28
C LEU A 105 17.39 11.74 12.32
N ARG A 106 16.32 11.51 13.07
CA ARG A 106 15.88 12.41 14.15
C ARG A 106 16.95 12.55 15.21
N ASP A 107 17.52 11.43 15.66
CA ASP A 107 18.50 11.42 16.74
C ASP A 107 19.83 12.03 16.29
N SER A 108 20.24 11.78 15.03
CA SER A 108 21.36 12.47 14.38
C SER A 108 21.14 13.98 14.33
N THR A 109 19.97 14.44 13.87
CA THR A 109 19.62 15.86 13.77
C THR A 109 19.60 16.53 15.14
N LYS A 110 19.01 15.87 16.14
CA LYS A 110 19.00 16.35 17.53
C LYS A 110 20.41 16.47 18.09
N GLY A 111 21.29 15.50 17.79
CA GLY A 111 22.70 15.55 18.17
C GLY A 111 23.45 16.70 17.50
N MET A 112 23.21 16.96 16.21
CA MET A 112 23.78 18.10 15.49
C MET A 112 23.32 19.43 16.08
N LEU A 113 22.01 19.56 16.34
CA LEU A 113 21.43 20.76 16.94
C LEU A 113 22.07 21.08 18.29
N LEU A 114 22.17 20.08 19.18
CA LEU A 114 22.78 20.27 20.50
C LEU A 114 24.25 20.73 20.41
N ARG A 115 25.03 20.15 19.49
CA ARG A 115 26.42 20.60 19.26
C ARG A 115 26.47 22.04 18.78
N GLN A 116 25.56 22.42 17.89
CA GLN A 116 25.49 23.77 17.35
C GLN A 116 25.05 24.79 18.42
N GLU A 117 24.09 24.44 19.27
CA GLU A 117 23.68 25.25 20.42
C GLU A 117 24.85 25.50 21.38
N VAL A 118 25.60 24.45 21.73
CA VAL A 118 26.79 24.56 22.58
C VAL A 118 27.86 25.44 21.91
N MET A 119 28.10 25.27 20.61
CA MET A 119 29.04 26.10 19.86
C MET A 119 28.65 27.58 19.90
N VAL A 120 27.38 27.90 19.61
CA VAL A 120 26.86 29.27 19.62
C VAL A 120 26.91 29.87 21.02
N MET A 121 26.52 29.13 22.05
CA MET A 121 26.61 29.57 23.44
C MET A 121 28.06 29.90 23.83
N ASN A 122 29.02 29.04 23.48
CA ASN A 122 30.44 29.26 23.79
C ASN A 122 31.00 30.46 23.03
N ALA A 123 30.64 30.63 21.74
CA ALA A 123 31.02 31.80 20.96
C ALA A 123 30.45 33.10 21.57
N GLY A 124 29.19 33.07 22.03
CA GLY A 124 28.55 34.17 22.75
C GLY A 124 29.31 34.56 24.02
N LYS A 125 29.61 33.56 24.88
CA LYS A 125 30.42 33.78 26.10
C LYS A 125 31.80 34.34 25.79
N SER A 126 32.46 33.87 24.73
CA SER A 126 33.77 34.38 24.31
C SER A 126 33.67 35.84 23.88
N ARG A 127 32.66 36.20 23.09
CA ARG A 127 32.42 37.57 22.65
C ARG A 127 32.10 38.50 23.82
N GLU A 128 31.32 38.04 24.79
CA GLU A 128 30.99 38.79 25.99
C GLU A 128 32.23 39.10 26.84
N ARG A 129 33.11 38.10 27.04
CA ARG A 129 34.40 38.32 27.72
C ARG A 129 35.26 39.37 27.01
N GLN A 130 35.39 39.27 25.68
CA GLN A 130 36.14 40.25 24.89
C GLN A 130 35.54 41.65 25.00
N LEU A 131 34.21 41.77 24.97
CA LEU A 131 33.52 43.06 25.15
C LEU A 131 33.79 43.66 26.53
N MET A 132 33.74 42.83 27.58
CA MET A 132 34.02 43.26 28.96
C MET A 132 35.47 43.75 29.11
N GLU A 133 36.43 43.02 28.53
CA GLU A 133 37.85 43.40 28.54
C GLU A 133 38.09 44.72 27.79
N LEU A 134 37.45 44.92 26.64
CA LEU A 134 37.55 46.18 25.88
C LEU A 134 36.92 47.34 26.65
N LYS A 135 35.77 47.13 27.31
CA LYS A 135 35.14 48.15 28.17
C LYS A 135 36.07 48.57 29.30
N MET A 136 36.68 47.60 30.01
CA MET A 136 37.65 47.90 31.06
C MET A 136 38.82 48.74 30.54
N ARG A 137 39.43 48.36 29.41
CA ARG A 137 40.53 49.13 28.81
C ARG A 137 40.11 50.55 28.40
N VAL A 138 38.89 50.73 27.91
CA VAL A 138 38.33 52.06 27.59
C VAL A 138 38.14 52.89 28.86
N ASP A 139 37.59 52.31 29.91
CA ASP A 139 37.36 52.99 31.18
C ASP A 139 38.69 53.37 31.87
N GLU A 140 39.70 52.49 31.82
CA GLU A 140 41.07 52.79 32.26
C GLU A 140 41.69 53.96 31.49
N ARG A 141 41.64 53.92 30.16
CA ARG A 141 42.11 55.02 29.29
C ARG A 141 41.38 56.33 29.55
N LYS A 142 40.06 56.29 29.78
CA LYS A 142 39.27 57.48 30.15
C LYS A 142 39.73 58.05 31.48
N ALA A 143 39.93 57.21 32.49
CA ALA A 143 40.39 57.65 33.81
C ALA A 143 41.81 58.24 33.75
N GLU A 144 42.70 57.67 32.93
CA GLU A 144 44.03 58.24 32.67
C GLU A 144 43.95 59.58 31.96
N LEU A 145 43.12 59.70 30.91
CA LEU A 145 42.92 60.96 30.19
C LEU A 145 42.34 62.04 31.10
N GLU A 146 41.36 61.71 31.96
CA GLU A 146 40.81 62.66 32.93
C GLU A 146 41.87 63.11 33.95
N ARG A 147 42.73 62.20 34.42
CA ARG A 147 43.89 62.56 35.27
C ARG A 147 44.88 63.45 34.53
N LEU A 148 45.13 63.17 33.26
CA LEU A 148 46.04 63.94 32.42
C LEU A 148 45.47 65.33 32.12
N GLU A 149 44.18 65.43 31.81
CA GLU A 149 43.44 66.67 31.59
C GLU A 149 43.49 67.56 32.83
N ARG A 150 43.24 66.98 34.02
CA ARG A 150 43.40 67.68 35.31
C ARG A 150 44.83 68.15 35.58
N ARG A 151 45.85 67.55 34.95
CA ARG A 151 47.28 67.89 35.10
C ARG A 151 47.79 68.88 34.04
N ILE A 152 47.30 68.77 32.80
CA ILE A 152 47.71 69.60 31.65
C ILE A 152 46.89 70.90 31.60
N PHE A 153 45.62 70.86 32.01
CA PHE A 153 44.73 72.02 32.03
C PHE A 153 44.28 72.40 33.45
N PRO A 154 45.20 72.74 34.38
CA PRO A 154 44.81 73.50 35.56
C PRO A 154 44.52 74.93 35.09
N THR A 155 43.25 75.27 34.87
CA THR A 155 42.78 76.64 34.56
C THR A 155 43.61 77.41 33.51
N GLY A 156 43.16 77.34 32.25
CA GLY A 156 43.31 78.42 31.26
C GLY A 156 44.68 78.60 30.60
N ARG A 157 44.82 78.08 29.36
CA ARG A 157 45.28 78.79 28.14
C ARG A 157 45.42 77.82 26.95
N PRO A 158 45.18 78.24 25.70
CA PRO A 158 45.43 77.45 24.50
C PRO A 158 46.87 77.65 23.98
N LEU A 159 47.52 76.56 23.53
CA LEU A 159 48.81 76.60 22.85
C LEU A 159 48.63 76.78 21.34
N LEU A 160 49.32 77.80 20.82
CA LEU A 160 49.59 78.08 19.42
C LEU A 160 50.79 77.20 18.98
N HIS A 161 50.75 76.59 17.79
CA HIS A 161 51.95 76.01 17.17
C HIS A 161 52.07 76.50 15.71
N GLN A 162 53.26 76.99 15.39
CA GLN A 162 53.61 77.82 14.23
C GLN A 162 54.50 77.02 13.28
N ASP A 163 54.25 77.18 11.98
CA ASP A 163 55.02 76.62 10.87
C ASP A 163 56.48 77.08 10.84
N THR A 164 57.37 76.25 10.31
CA THR A 164 58.70 76.70 9.83
C THR A 164 59.08 75.98 8.54
N VAL A 165 59.34 76.78 7.51
CA VAL A 165 59.87 76.44 6.19
C VAL A 165 61.40 76.59 6.21
N THR A 166 62.15 75.69 5.56
CA THR A 166 63.47 76.03 4.97
C THR A 166 63.98 75.02 3.93
N SER A 167 64.10 75.52 2.70
CA SER A 167 65.09 75.36 1.62
C SER A 167 65.89 74.06 1.34
N THR A 168 65.72 73.62 0.09
CA THR A 168 66.67 73.12 -0.94
C THR A 168 68.18 72.99 -0.61
N ASP A 169 68.80 71.86 -0.97
CA ASP A 169 69.81 71.82 -2.05
C ASP A 169 70.05 70.39 -2.58
N MET A 170 70.52 70.34 -3.83
CA MET A 170 70.77 69.22 -4.74
C MET A 170 72.01 68.41 -4.37
N THR A 171 72.01 67.10 -4.65
CA THR A 171 73.17 66.34 -5.19
C THR A 171 72.78 64.87 -5.50
N HIS A 172 72.67 64.52 -6.78
CA HIS A 172 72.94 63.17 -7.32
C HIS A 172 74.47 63.04 -7.55
N PRO A 173 75.12 61.86 -7.73
CA PRO A 173 74.62 60.51 -8.09
C PRO A 173 75.41 59.38 -7.35
N PRO A 174 75.66 58.14 -7.88
CA PRO A 174 74.83 57.12 -8.55
C PRO A 174 74.89 55.72 -7.85
N SER A 175 73.81 54.92 -7.86
CA SER A 175 73.85 53.45 -8.14
C SER A 175 72.42 52.87 -8.14
N ASP A 176 71.80 52.87 -9.32
CA ASP A 176 70.34 52.81 -9.47
C ASP A 176 69.85 51.51 -10.11
N GLU A 177 70.01 50.39 -9.41
CA GLU A 177 69.20 49.18 -9.69
C GLU A 177 68.45 48.72 -8.44
N THR A 178 69.09 48.74 -7.28
CA THR A 178 68.45 48.40 -6.01
C THR A 178 67.48 49.48 -5.54
N SER A 179 67.77 50.76 -5.78
CA SER A 179 66.88 51.86 -5.38
C SER A 179 65.63 51.91 -6.27
N GLN A 180 65.80 51.77 -7.59
CA GLN A 180 64.67 51.71 -8.53
C GLN A 180 63.77 50.49 -8.28
N THR A 181 64.34 49.33 -7.92
CA THR A 181 63.56 48.13 -7.58
C THR A 181 62.80 48.29 -6.26
N VAL A 182 63.40 48.91 -5.24
CA VAL A 182 62.72 49.24 -3.97
C VAL A 182 61.57 50.22 -4.22
N GLU A 183 61.79 51.29 -4.99
CA GLU A 183 60.76 52.28 -5.28
C GLU A 183 59.59 51.68 -6.10
N ASN A 184 59.90 50.77 -7.02
CA ASN A 184 58.89 50.02 -7.77
C ASN A 184 58.09 49.05 -6.88
N LEU A 185 58.75 48.36 -5.94
CA LEU A 185 58.09 47.48 -4.97
C LEU A 185 57.20 48.26 -4.00
N GLU A 186 57.63 49.46 -3.60
CA GLU A 186 56.88 50.33 -2.71
C GLU A 186 55.62 50.89 -3.40
N LYS A 187 55.74 51.31 -4.67
CA LYS A 187 54.59 51.65 -5.54
C LYS A 187 53.63 50.48 -5.71
N ALA A 188 54.14 49.27 -5.93
CA ALA A 188 53.31 48.07 -6.04
C ALA A 188 52.56 47.77 -4.73
N PHE A 189 53.20 47.97 -3.58
CA PHE A 189 52.59 47.75 -2.26
C PHE A 189 51.55 48.80 -1.90
N THR A 190 51.73 50.08 -2.29
CA THR A 190 50.69 51.10 -2.15
C THR A 190 49.49 50.79 -3.05
N THR A 191 49.72 50.40 -4.31
CA THR A 191 48.63 49.95 -5.21
C THR A 191 47.88 48.75 -4.62
N LEU A 192 48.58 47.78 -4.04
CA LEU A 192 47.97 46.62 -3.36
C LEU A 192 47.16 47.02 -2.14
N LYS A 193 47.65 47.96 -1.32
CA LYS A 193 46.93 48.50 -0.16
C LYS A 193 45.65 49.22 -0.56
N GLU A 194 45.72 50.06 -1.60
CA GLU A 194 44.57 50.75 -2.16
C GLU A 194 43.53 49.78 -2.74
N ALA A 195 43.98 48.80 -3.54
CA ALA A 195 43.09 47.81 -4.17
C ALA A 195 42.43 46.86 -3.15
N THR A 196 43.12 46.53 -2.06
CA THR A 196 42.55 45.69 -0.99
C THR A 196 41.76 46.48 0.05
N GLY A 197 41.89 47.81 0.06
CA GLY A 197 41.24 48.74 0.99
C GLY A 197 41.85 48.72 2.39
N VAL A 198 43.16 48.45 2.51
CA VAL A 198 43.81 48.18 3.79
C VAL A 198 45.02 49.09 4.00
N THR A 199 45.20 49.59 5.23
CA THR A 199 46.24 50.56 5.58
C THR A 199 47.58 49.92 5.96
N ASP A 200 47.57 48.74 6.59
CA ASP A 200 48.79 47.99 6.92
C ASP A 200 49.11 46.91 5.86
N THR A 201 50.40 46.80 5.53
CA THR A 201 50.98 45.80 4.64
C THR A 201 50.72 44.36 5.09
N LYS A 202 50.69 44.09 6.40
CA LYS A 202 50.40 42.74 6.93
C LYS A 202 48.96 42.31 6.69
N ASP A 203 48.04 43.27 6.78
CA ASP A 203 46.62 43.02 6.62
C ASP A 203 46.25 42.76 5.14
N VAL A 204 47.05 43.27 4.17
CA VAL A 204 46.94 42.91 2.75
C VAL A 204 47.06 41.40 2.57
N LEU A 205 48.09 40.77 3.14
CA LEU A 205 48.30 39.33 3.07
C LEU A 205 47.13 38.56 3.69
N GLN A 206 46.65 39.01 4.85
CA GLN A 206 45.50 38.38 5.52
C GLN A 206 44.21 38.47 4.69
N ARG A 207 44.00 39.57 3.95
CA ARG A 207 42.89 39.67 3.00
C ARG A 207 43.02 38.67 1.86
N PHE A 208 44.19 38.52 1.24
CA PHE A 208 44.38 37.51 0.20
C PHE A 208 44.13 36.09 0.70
N LEU A 209 44.62 35.76 1.90
CA LEU A 209 44.40 34.44 2.50
C LEU A 209 42.91 34.16 2.74
N SER A 210 42.17 35.12 3.33
CA SER A 210 40.73 34.97 3.55
C SER A 210 39.93 34.91 2.24
N GLN A 211 40.37 35.64 1.20
CA GLN A 211 39.74 35.60 -0.12
C GLN A 211 40.00 34.26 -0.84
N ILE A 212 41.19 33.67 -0.69
CA ILE A 212 41.49 32.32 -1.18
C ILE A 212 40.62 31.28 -0.47
N GLU A 213 40.47 31.36 0.85
CA GLU A 213 39.62 30.45 1.62
C GLU A 213 38.14 30.60 1.22
N THR A 214 37.67 31.84 1.07
CA THR A 214 36.30 32.14 0.62
C THR A 214 36.06 31.58 -0.78
N ARG A 215 37.01 31.77 -1.71
CA ARG A 215 36.95 31.18 -3.06
C ARG A 215 36.88 29.66 -2.99
N LYS A 216 37.74 29.00 -2.19
CA LYS A 216 37.70 27.54 -2.02
C LYS A 216 36.33 27.07 -1.51
N ARG A 217 35.77 27.74 -0.51
CA ARG A 217 34.44 27.42 0.04
C ARG A 217 33.32 27.61 -1.00
N LEU A 218 33.35 28.70 -1.76
CA LEU A 218 32.37 28.95 -2.82
C LEU A 218 32.50 27.93 -3.96
N THR A 219 33.71 27.56 -4.36
CA THR A 219 33.93 26.51 -5.36
C THR A 219 33.42 25.16 -4.87
N PHE A 220 33.68 24.81 -3.61
CA PHE A 220 33.14 23.60 -3.01
C PHE A 220 31.61 23.61 -3.01
N LEU A 221 30.98 24.70 -2.52
CA LEU A 221 29.53 24.81 -2.47
C LEU A 221 28.90 24.74 -3.86
N LYS A 222 29.48 25.44 -4.85
CA LYS A 222 29.05 25.38 -6.25
C LYS A 222 29.07 23.93 -6.76
N ASN A 223 30.19 23.23 -6.60
CA ASN A 223 30.35 21.86 -7.10
C ASN A 223 29.37 20.89 -6.41
N THR A 224 29.18 21.04 -5.09
CA THR A 224 28.23 20.20 -4.34
C THR A 224 26.79 20.46 -4.80
N THR A 225 26.38 21.71 -4.96
CA THR A 225 25.04 22.07 -5.45
C THR A 225 24.81 21.63 -6.90
N GLU A 226 25.81 21.76 -7.78
CA GLU A 226 25.72 21.25 -9.16
C GLU A 226 25.58 19.72 -9.19
N GLN A 227 26.29 19.01 -8.31
CA GLN A 227 26.19 17.55 -8.19
C GLN A 227 24.83 17.11 -7.65
N GLU A 228 24.33 17.76 -6.59
CA GLU A 228 22.99 17.49 -6.04
C GLU A 228 21.90 17.78 -7.06
N LYS A 229 22.00 18.89 -7.79
CA LYS A 229 21.08 19.22 -8.89
C LYS A 229 21.04 18.11 -9.93
N LYS A 230 22.21 17.63 -10.39
CA LYS A 230 22.30 16.55 -11.37
C LYS A 230 21.67 15.26 -10.86
N GLN A 231 21.88 14.91 -9.59
CA GLN A 231 21.25 13.74 -8.98
C GLN A 231 19.73 13.86 -8.90
N LEU A 232 19.23 15.05 -8.56
CA LEU A 232 17.79 15.33 -8.53
C LEU A 232 17.16 15.27 -9.93
N GLU A 233 17.84 15.78 -10.95
CA GLU A 233 17.39 15.66 -12.35
C GLU A 233 17.29 14.20 -12.79
N VAL A 234 18.32 13.38 -12.52
CA VAL A 234 18.27 11.94 -12.82
C VAL A 234 17.13 11.23 -12.08
N ARG A 235 16.94 11.54 -10.79
CA ARG A 235 15.85 10.95 -10.00
C ARG A 235 14.47 11.36 -10.50
N LYS A 236 14.31 12.62 -10.92
CA LYS A 236 13.08 13.12 -11.54
C LYS A 236 12.79 12.36 -12.83
N ASP A 237 13.78 12.22 -13.71
CA ASP A 237 13.59 11.53 -14.99
C ASP A 237 13.25 10.05 -14.78
N MET A 238 13.88 9.39 -13.80
CA MET A 238 13.56 8.01 -13.41
C MET A 238 12.10 7.90 -12.90
N MET A 239 11.66 8.79 -12.01
CA MET A 239 10.28 8.79 -11.52
C MET A 239 9.27 9.07 -12.63
N LEU A 240 9.60 9.93 -13.59
CA LEU A 240 8.74 10.18 -14.75
C LEU A 240 8.61 8.94 -15.63
N ALA A 241 9.71 8.22 -15.87
CA ALA A 241 9.69 6.97 -16.62
C ALA A 241 8.87 5.87 -15.91
N GLU A 242 9.01 5.74 -14.58
CA GLU A 242 8.19 4.81 -13.79
C GLU A 242 6.70 5.15 -13.86
N LEU A 243 6.35 6.43 -13.76
CA LEU A 243 4.96 6.91 -13.86
C LEU A 243 4.39 6.61 -15.25
N GLU A 244 5.16 6.82 -16.30
CA GLU A 244 4.78 6.52 -17.67
C GLU A 244 4.58 5.01 -17.87
N ALA A 245 5.49 4.18 -17.38
CA ALA A 245 5.35 2.72 -17.40
C ALA A 245 4.09 2.25 -16.64
N PHE A 246 3.80 2.85 -15.49
CA PHE A 246 2.59 2.52 -14.72
C PHE A 246 1.30 2.90 -15.47
N LYS A 247 1.28 4.06 -16.14
CA LYS A 247 0.15 4.45 -17.00
C LYS A 247 -0.09 3.44 -18.12
N PHE A 248 0.97 3.01 -18.81
CA PHE A 248 0.85 2.02 -19.87
C PHE A 248 0.39 0.65 -19.35
N ALA A 249 0.89 0.21 -18.20
CA ALA A 249 0.42 -1.03 -17.56
C ALA A 249 -1.07 -0.94 -17.20
N GLN A 250 -1.51 0.17 -16.60
CA GLN A 250 -2.90 0.38 -16.23
C GLN A 250 -3.84 0.39 -17.45
N VAL A 251 -3.43 1.03 -18.56
CA VAL A 251 -4.22 1.03 -19.79
C VAL A 251 -4.32 -0.38 -20.37
N LYS A 252 -3.20 -1.12 -20.42
CA LYS A 252 -3.18 -2.49 -20.91
C LYS A 252 -4.08 -3.43 -20.09
N ASP A 253 -4.02 -3.34 -18.76
CA ASP A 253 -4.87 -4.14 -17.87
C ASP A 253 -6.35 -3.80 -18.06
N LYS A 254 -6.66 -2.52 -18.28
CA LYS A 254 -8.02 -2.07 -18.55
C LYS A 254 -8.54 -2.61 -19.89
N GLU A 255 -7.74 -2.52 -20.95
CA GLU A 255 -8.09 -3.06 -22.28
C GLU A 255 -8.28 -4.58 -22.24
N GLN A 256 -7.39 -5.31 -21.56
CA GLN A 256 -7.51 -6.76 -21.41
C GLN A 256 -8.79 -7.14 -20.63
N ASN A 257 -9.08 -6.44 -19.53
CA ASN A 257 -10.30 -6.66 -18.77
C ASN A 257 -11.56 -6.35 -19.59
N GLU A 258 -11.55 -5.28 -20.41
CA GLU A 258 -12.67 -4.96 -21.30
C GLU A 258 -12.87 -6.05 -22.37
N GLU A 259 -11.79 -6.58 -22.95
CA GLU A 259 -11.85 -7.69 -23.91
C GLU A 259 -12.41 -8.98 -23.27
N GLU A 260 -11.97 -9.33 -22.06
CA GLU A 260 -12.48 -10.49 -21.32
C GLU A 260 -13.96 -10.34 -20.96
N VAL A 261 -14.38 -9.15 -20.52
CA VAL A 261 -15.79 -8.84 -20.24
C VAL A 261 -16.64 -8.99 -21.50
N GLU A 262 -16.16 -8.51 -22.65
CA GLU A 262 -16.91 -8.61 -23.91
C GLU A 262 -17.02 -10.07 -24.38
N LYS A 263 -15.95 -10.87 -24.25
CA LYS A 263 -16.00 -12.32 -24.51
C LYS A 263 -17.03 -13.03 -23.61
N LEU A 264 -17.08 -12.67 -22.33
CA LEU A 264 -18.05 -13.23 -21.39
C LEU A 264 -19.49 -12.84 -21.76
N LYS A 265 -19.73 -11.58 -22.14
CA LYS A 265 -21.06 -11.15 -22.61
C LYS A 265 -21.51 -11.93 -23.84
N ILE A 266 -20.64 -12.12 -24.83
CA ILE A 266 -20.95 -12.90 -26.03
C ILE A 266 -21.26 -14.35 -25.64
N ALA A 267 -20.48 -14.96 -24.75
CA ALA A 267 -20.72 -16.32 -24.27
C ALA A 267 -22.06 -16.45 -23.52
N ILE A 268 -22.39 -15.49 -22.66
CA ILE A 268 -23.66 -15.44 -21.95
C ILE A 268 -24.83 -15.32 -22.94
N GLN A 269 -24.72 -14.44 -23.94
CA GLN A 269 -25.76 -14.27 -24.95
C GLN A 269 -25.98 -15.56 -25.74
N ASN A 270 -24.91 -16.24 -26.16
CA ASN A 270 -25.02 -17.52 -26.86
C ASN A 270 -25.69 -18.61 -26.01
N GLU A 271 -25.41 -18.68 -24.71
CA GLU A 271 -26.08 -19.63 -23.81
C GLU A 271 -27.53 -19.26 -23.54
N ILE A 272 -27.89 -17.97 -23.51
CA ILE A 272 -29.28 -17.52 -23.45
C ILE A 272 -30.03 -17.96 -24.71
N ASP A 273 -29.51 -17.67 -25.90
CA ASP A 273 -30.13 -18.04 -27.17
C ASP A 273 -30.31 -19.57 -27.29
N LYS A 274 -29.32 -20.33 -26.81
CA LYS A 274 -29.38 -21.79 -26.77
C LYS A 274 -30.45 -22.29 -25.80
N LYS A 275 -30.57 -21.67 -24.64
CA LYS A 275 -31.61 -21.99 -23.66
C LYS A 275 -32.99 -21.70 -24.22
N GLU A 276 -33.19 -20.56 -24.87
CA GLU A 276 -34.47 -20.20 -25.50
C GLU A 276 -34.90 -21.24 -26.54
N LYS A 277 -33.99 -21.67 -27.42
CA LYS A 277 -34.27 -22.74 -28.39
C LYS A 277 -34.67 -24.06 -27.72
N LEU A 278 -33.96 -24.45 -26.66
CA LEU A 278 -34.30 -25.67 -25.91
C LEU A 278 -35.65 -25.56 -25.20
N ASP A 279 -35.99 -24.37 -24.69
CA ASP A 279 -37.27 -24.11 -24.04
C ASP A 279 -38.43 -24.16 -25.06
N GLU A 280 -38.23 -23.65 -26.28
CA GLU A 280 -39.17 -23.76 -27.41
C GLU A 280 -39.38 -25.22 -27.84
N GLU A 281 -38.30 -25.98 -28.04
CA GLU A 281 -38.36 -27.41 -28.37
C GLU A 281 -39.10 -28.20 -27.27
N SER A 282 -38.79 -27.90 -26.00
CA SER A 282 -39.44 -28.52 -24.85
C SER A 282 -40.93 -28.19 -24.79
N ALA A 283 -41.32 -26.95 -25.10
CA ALA A 283 -42.72 -26.54 -25.19
C ALA A 283 -43.45 -27.28 -26.32
N HIS A 284 -42.81 -27.41 -27.49
CA HIS A 284 -43.38 -28.15 -28.61
C HIS A 284 -43.63 -29.62 -28.27
N ILE A 285 -42.67 -30.30 -27.63
CA ILE A 285 -42.82 -31.70 -27.19
C ILE A 285 -43.95 -31.82 -26.16
N ARG A 286 -44.04 -30.90 -25.19
CA ARG A 286 -45.13 -30.89 -24.20
C ARG A 286 -46.50 -30.78 -24.87
N GLU A 287 -46.62 -29.93 -25.87
CA GLU A 287 -47.86 -29.77 -26.63
C GLU A 287 -48.23 -31.05 -27.41
N GLN A 288 -47.27 -31.68 -28.08
CA GLN A 288 -47.49 -32.96 -28.75
C GLN A 288 -47.94 -34.05 -27.76
N ILE A 289 -47.33 -34.14 -26.58
CA ILE A 289 -47.73 -35.10 -25.53
C ILE A 289 -49.17 -34.84 -25.08
N LEU A 290 -49.56 -33.57 -24.89
CA LEU A 290 -50.94 -33.21 -24.54
C LEU A 290 -51.93 -33.61 -25.63
N GLN A 291 -51.59 -33.41 -26.91
CA GLN A 291 -52.41 -33.84 -28.04
C GLN A 291 -52.56 -35.36 -28.10
N ILE A 292 -51.47 -36.11 -27.90
CA ILE A 292 -51.50 -37.58 -27.83
C ILE A 292 -52.37 -38.05 -26.67
N LYS A 293 -52.19 -37.47 -25.48
CA LYS A 293 -53.01 -37.76 -24.29
C LYS A 293 -54.50 -37.52 -24.57
N ALA A 294 -54.85 -36.40 -25.21
CA ALA A 294 -56.23 -36.07 -25.55
C ALA A 294 -56.84 -37.08 -26.52
N ARG A 295 -56.08 -37.49 -27.57
CA ARG A 295 -56.52 -38.52 -28.54
C ARG A 295 -56.67 -39.90 -27.91
N LEU A 296 -55.77 -40.28 -27.00
CA LEU A 296 -55.89 -41.54 -26.26
C LEU A 296 -57.14 -41.52 -25.37
N LEU A 297 -57.40 -40.41 -24.69
CA LEU A 297 -58.58 -40.26 -23.84
C LEU A 297 -59.88 -40.39 -24.64
N THR A 298 -59.96 -39.75 -25.82
CA THR A 298 -61.13 -39.87 -26.70
C THR A 298 -61.31 -41.28 -27.23
N MET A 299 -60.22 -41.96 -27.63
CA MET A 299 -60.30 -43.38 -28.03
C MET A 299 -60.79 -44.27 -26.89
N CYS A 300 -60.27 -44.09 -25.66
CA CYS A 300 -60.73 -44.84 -24.49
C CYS A 300 -62.21 -44.61 -24.21
N SER A 301 -62.71 -43.37 -24.36
CA SER A 301 -64.14 -43.07 -24.16
C SER A 301 -65.07 -43.63 -25.24
N MET A 302 -64.57 -43.95 -26.44
CA MET A 302 -65.36 -44.60 -27.49
C MET A 302 -65.38 -46.13 -27.41
N LEU A 303 -64.57 -46.72 -26.53
CA LEU A 303 -64.49 -48.16 -26.28
C LEU A 303 -65.32 -48.61 -25.05
N GLN A 304 -66.00 -47.67 -24.38
CA GLN A 304 -66.99 -47.93 -23.32
C GLN A 304 -68.41 -47.79 -23.87
#